data_AF-A0AAE3A4I6-F1
#
_entry.id   AF-A0AAE3A4I6-F1
#
_cell.length_a   1.000
_cell.length_b   1.000
_cell.length_c   1.000
_cell.angle_alpha   90.00
_cell.angle_beta   90.00
_cell.angle_gamma   90.00
#
_symmetry.space_group_name_H-M   'P 1'
#
loop_
_entity.id
_entity.type
_entity.pdbx_description
1 polymer ?
#
loop_
_entity_poly.entity_id
_entity_poly.type
_entity_poly.pdbx_seq_one_letter_code
_entity_poly.pdbx_strand_id
1 'polypeptide(L)' 'MNKRRGMYQDGIHVKNNFSMSSGTLSVAAGDDALEAEALVRISGGSVFLDAEDYLIHCDGEQELTRGCVFYEKQ' A
#
# COMPACT_ATOMS: atom_id res chain seq x y z
N MET A 1 -5.98 14.11 21.78
CA MET A 1 -5.82 13.44 20.47
C MET A 1 -4.47 12.75 20.49
N ASN A 2 -4.45 11.43 20.70
CA ASN A 2 -3.20 10.69 20.89
C ASN A 2 -2.61 10.35 19.53
N LYS A 3 -1.67 11.16 19.03
CA LYS A 3 -0.80 10.76 17.93
C LYS A 3 -0.03 9.52 18.39
N ARG A 4 -0.23 8.38 17.72
CA ARG A 4 0.48 7.13 18.04
C ARG A 4 1.97 7.39 17.77
N ARG A 5 2.76 7.36 18.83
CA ARG A 5 4.20 7.60 18.76
C ARG A 5 4.85 6.42 18.04
N GLY A 6 5.51 6.72 16.94
CA GLY A 6 6.73 6.03 16.54
C GLY A 6 6.53 4.81 15.67
N MET A 7 6.48 5.04 14.35
CA MET A 7 7.44 4.49 13.38
C MET A 7 7.05 5.08 12.02
N TYR A 8 7.81 6.08 11.54
CA TYR A 8 7.80 6.53 10.15
C TYR A 8 8.41 5.39 9.32
N GLN A 9 7.64 4.33 9.13
CA GLN A 9 8.05 3.15 8.42
C GLN A 9 6.92 2.73 7.52
N ASP A 10 7.30 2.37 6.32
CA ASP A 10 6.38 1.83 5.35
C ASP A 10 5.88 0.47 5.83
N GLY A 11 4.63 0.15 5.52
CA GLY A 11 4.06 -1.16 5.81
C GLY A 11 4.71 -2.24 4.95
N ILE A 12 4.89 -1.95 3.66
CA ILE A 12 5.62 -2.77 2.70
C ILE A 12 6.56 -1.87 1.91
N HIS A 13 7.87 -2.10 2.00
CA HIS A 13 8.86 -1.40 1.19
C HIS A 13 9.58 -2.38 0.27
N VAL A 14 9.53 -2.14 -1.04
CA VAL A 14 10.27 -2.93 -2.04
C VAL A 14 11.08 -2.02 -2.96
N LYS A 15 12.35 -2.35 -3.18
CA LYS A 15 13.23 -1.53 -4.05
C LYS A 15 12.92 -1.57 -5.54
N ASN A 16 11.98 -2.40 -5.98
CA ASN A 16 11.67 -2.56 -7.40
C ASN A 16 10.16 -2.75 -7.56
N ASN A 17 9.71 -4.01 -7.54
CA ASN A 17 8.36 -4.36 -7.97
C ASN A 17 7.60 -5.05 -6.85
N PHE A 18 6.39 -4.56 -6.57
CA PHE A 18 5.36 -5.28 -5.83
C PHE A 18 4.36 -5.89 -6.81
N SER A 19 4.04 -7.17 -6.63
CA SER A 19 3.00 -7.83 -7.45
C SER A 19 2.09 -8.72 -6.62
N MET A 20 0.78 -8.55 -6.78
CA MET A 20 -0.26 -9.37 -6.16
C MET A 20 -1.30 -9.80 -7.19
N SER A 21 -1.57 -11.10 -7.26
CA SER A 21 -2.51 -11.69 -8.22
C SER A 21 -3.81 -12.21 -7.62
N SER A 22 -3.82 -12.50 -6.31
CA SER A 22 -5.00 -12.97 -5.58
C SER A 22 -4.78 -12.87 -4.06
N GLY A 23 -5.82 -13.19 -3.27
CA GLY A 23 -5.76 -13.20 -1.80
C GLY A 23 -6.25 -11.89 -1.17
N THR A 24 -5.99 -11.75 0.14
CA THR A 24 -6.34 -10.56 0.92
C THR A 24 -5.07 -9.97 1.53
N LEU A 25 -4.85 -8.68 1.29
CA LEU A 25 -3.76 -7.91 1.88
C LEU A 25 -4.34 -6.79 2.74
N SER A 26 -3.90 -6.70 4.00
CA SER A 26 -4.25 -5.62 4.90
C SER A 26 -2.98 -5.04 5.51
N VAL A 27 -2.78 -3.73 5.32
CA VAL A 27 -1.58 -3.02 5.78
C VAL A 27 -1.99 -1.70 6.43
N ALA A 28 -1.42 -1.43 7.60
CA ALA A 28 -1.53 -0.15 8.29
C ALA A 28 -0.12 0.35 8.60
N ALA A 29 0.22 1.56 8.14
CA ALA A 29 1.56 2.13 8.26
C ALA A 29 1.52 3.54 8.83
N GLY A 30 2.65 3.95 9.43
CA GLY A 30 2.85 5.31 9.93
C GLY A 30 3.43 6.27 8.89
N ASP A 31 3.94 5.75 7.77
CA ASP A 31 4.40 6.53 6.60
C ASP A 31 3.59 6.09 5.38
N ASP A 32 4.16 5.23 4.52
CA ASP A 32 3.46 4.67 3.36
C ASP A 32 2.95 3.24 3.60
N ALA A 33 1.71 2.92 3.23
CA ALA A 33 1.25 1.53 3.37
C ALA A 33 1.99 0.59 2.41
N LEU A 34 2.32 1.06 1.21
CA LEU A 34 3.08 0.32 0.21
C LEU A 34 3.97 1.28 -0.57
N GLU A 35 5.28 1.06 -0.51
CA GLU A 35 6.31 1.80 -1.25
C GLU A 35 7.04 0.88 -2.25
N ALA A 36 7.14 1.32 -3.50
CA ALA A 36 7.84 0.61 -4.57
C ALA A 36 8.50 1.55 -5.59
N GLU A 37 9.81 1.41 -5.82
CA GLU A 37 10.53 2.33 -6.72
C GLU A 37 10.15 2.19 -8.21
N ALA A 38 9.68 1.02 -8.67
CA ALA A 38 9.50 0.76 -10.10
C ALA A 38 8.10 0.32 -10.53
N LEU A 39 7.45 -0.60 -9.81
CA LEU A 39 6.14 -1.10 -10.21
C LEU A 39 5.30 -1.56 -9.02
N VAL A 40 4.04 -1.15 -8.99
CA VAL A 40 3.00 -1.77 -8.18
C VAL A 40 1.96 -2.39 -9.10
N ARG A 41 1.89 -3.73 -9.13
CA ARG A 41 0.91 -4.47 -9.94
C ARG A 41 -0.03 -5.27 -9.05
N ILE A 42 -1.30 -4.88 -9.02
CA ILE A 42 -2.35 -5.66 -8.34
C ILE A 42 -3.38 -6.07 -9.40
N SER A 43 -3.32 -7.34 -9.79
CA SER A 43 -4.17 -7.92 -10.85
C SER A 43 -5.39 -8.68 -10.32
N GLY A 44 -5.46 -8.93 -9.00
CA GLY A 44 -6.61 -9.55 -8.36
C GLY A 44 -6.48 -9.65 -6.84
N GLY A 45 -7.59 -10.01 -6.17
CA GLY A 45 -7.69 -10.07 -4.71
C GLY A 45 -8.31 -8.81 -4.11
N SER A 46 -8.21 -8.66 -2.78
CA SER A 46 -8.72 -7.50 -2.05
C SER A 46 -7.60 -6.88 -1.22
N VAL A 47 -7.39 -5.57 -1.38
CA VAL A 47 -6.36 -4.83 -0.67
C VAL A 47 -6.98 -3.71 0.16
N PHE A 48 -6.60 -3.68 1.44
CA PHE A 48 -7.03 -2.71 2.44
C PHE A 48 -5.79 -2.01 3.01
N LEU A 49 -5.63 -0.72 2.72
CA LEU A 49 -4.45 0.06 3.10
C LEU A 49 -4.88 1.23 3.98
N ASP A 50 -4.11 1.46 5.04
CA ASP A 50 -4.19 2.63 5.91
C ASP A 50 -2.78 3.19 6.12
N ALA A 51 -2.62 4.51 5.98
CA ALA A 51 -1.32 5.17 6.06
C ALA A 51 -1.49 6.62 6.52
N GLU A 52 -0.45 7.19 7.14
CA GLU A 52 -0.45 8.62 7.46
C GLU A 52 -0.03 9.48 6.27
N ASP A 53 0.84 8.98 5.36
CA ASP A 53 1.26 9.66 4.12
C ASP A 53 0.56 9.08 2.87
N TYR A 54 1.15 8.11 2.16
CA TYR A 54 0.55 7.49 0.98
C TYR A 54 0.07 6.06 1.22
N LEU A 55 -1.08 5.70 0.66
CA LEU A 55 -1.48 4.28 0.63
C LEU A 55 -0.59 3.48 -0.32
N ILE A 56 -0.26 4.06 -1.48
CA ILE A 56 0.65 3.49 -2.46
C ILE A 56 1.57 4.61 -2.93
N HIS A 57 2.83 4.56 -2.53
CA HIS A 57 3.92 5.36 -3.05
C HIS A 57 4.63 4.52 -4.11
N CYS A 58 4.74 5.06 -5.32
CA CYS A 58 5.42 4.40 -6.42
C CYS A 58 5.96 5.42 -7.41
N ASP A 59 7.29 5.47 -7.53
CA ASP A 59 8.01 6.37 -8.44
C ASP A 59 7.85 5.97 -9.91
N GLY A 60 7.62 4.68 -10.17
CA GLY A 60 7.40 4.12 -11.50
C GLY A 60 5.93 3.97 -11.87
N GLU A 61 5.54 2.78 -12.33
CA GLU A 61 4.19 2.51 -12.85
C GLU A 61 3.27 1.83 -11.83
N GLN A 62 1.98 2.14 -11.89
CA GLN A 62 0.96 1.50 -11.07
C GLN A 62 -0.11 0.86 -11.96
N GLU A 63 -0.29 -0.46 -11.82
CA GLU A 63 -1.25 -1.26 -12.57
C GLU A 63 -2.26 -1.89 -11.61
N LEU A 64 -3.43 -1.26 -11.47
CA LEU A 64 -4.51 -1.70 -10.59
C LEU A 64 -5.72 -2.15 -11.43
N THR A 65 -6.08 -3.44 -11.36
CA THR A 65 -7.24 -3.97 -12.10
C THR A 65 -8.54 -3.81 -11.31
N ARG A 66 -9.71 -3.78 -11.97
CA ARG A 66 -11.02 -3.64 -11.30
C ARG A 66 -11.24 -4.76 -10.27
N GLY A 67 -11.48 -4.39 -9.00
CA GLY A 67 -11.71 -5.29 -7.86
C GLY A 67 -10.65 -5.21 -6.75
N CYS A 68 -9.56 -4.47 -6.95
CA CYS A 68 -8.35 -4.62 -6.15
C CYS A 68 -8.20 -3.67 -4.93
N VAL A 69 -8.91 -2.54 -4.85
CA VAL A 69 -8.64 -1.52 -3.82
C VAL A 69 -9.93 -1.04 -3.16
N PHE A 70 -10.02 -1.21 -1.84
CA PHE A 70 -11.04 -0.60 -1.00
C PHE A 70 -10.37 0.40 -0.05
N TYR A 71 -10.68 1.69 -0.23
CA TYR A 71 -10.27 2.76 0.68
C TYR A 71 -11.31 2.85 1.80
N GLU A 72 -10.91 2.72 3.07
CA GLU A 72 -11.66 3.34 4.16
C GLU A 72 -10.70 4.15 5.03
N LYS A 73 -10.83 5.49 4.94
CA LYS A 73 -10.46 6.38 6.02
C LYS A 73 -11.75 6.70 6.77
N GLN A 74 -11.88 6.24 8.01
CA GLN A 74 -12.92 6.71 8.95
C GLN A 74 -12.44 7.95 9.69
#